data_AF-A0AAW1XC86-F1
#
_entry.id   AF-A0AAW1XC86-F1
#
_cell.length_a   1.000
_cell.length_b   1.000
_cell.length_c   1.000
_cell.angle_alpha   90.00
_cell.angle_beta   90.00
_cell.angle_gamma   90.00
#
_symmetry.space_group_name_H-M   'P 1'
#
loop_
_entity.id
_entity.type
_entity.pdbx_description
1 polymer ?
#
loop_
_entity_poly.entity_id
_entity_poly.type
_entity_poly.pdbx_seq_one_letter_code
_entity_poly.pdbx_strand_id
1 'polypeptide(L)'
;MAQSVEEPNDKGKTFSVGPYGGTEGRAWDDGIYSTVKTVMICHDAFCIRWIRIQYVFAGRLFWSEIHGPTNYNDHIHTVSPATITLSS
;
A
#
# COMPACT_ATOMS: atom_id res chain seq x y z
N MET A 1 45.67 10.34 16.54
CA MET A 1 44.83 9.60 15.57
C MET A 1 43.40 9.77 16.03
N ALA A 2 42.57 10.47 15.26
CA ALA A 2 41.17 10.69 15.63
C ALA A 2 40.39 9.40 15.40
N GLN A 3 39.62 8.95 16.40
CA GLN A 3 38.60 7.93 16.21
C GLN A 3 37.45 8.57 15.43
N SER A 4 37.17 8.05 14.24
CA SER A 4 35.98 8.38 13.47
C SER A 4 34.77 7.90 14.27
N VAL A 5 33.97 8.85 14.76
CA VAL A 5 32.62 8.57 15.24
C VAL A 5 31.79 8.10 14.04
N GLU A 6 31.33 6.86 14.06
CA GLU A 6 30.31 6.41 13.12
C GLU A 6 29.00 7.11 13.49
N GLU A 7 28.59 8.07 12.67
CA GLU A 7 27.28 8.71 12.76
C GLU A 7 26.17 7.65 12.67
N PRO A 8 25.12 7.68 13.52
CA PRO A 8 24.04 6.71 13.47
C PRO A 8 23.26 6.88 12.15
N ASN A 9 23.50 5.99 11.19
CA ASN A 9 22.80 5.95 9.91
C ASN A 9 21.41 5.31 10.06
N ASP A 10 20.54 5.91 10.88
CA ASP A 10 19.13 5.52 11.06
C ASP A 10 18.19 6.43 10.25
N LYS A 11 18.58 6.75 9.01
CA LYS A 11 17.68 7.43 8.07
C LYS A 11 16.87 6.39 7.31
N GLY A 12 15.84 5.87 7.98
CA GLY A 12 14.68 5.26 7.32
C GLY A 12 14.85 3.81 6.87
N LYS A 13 15.20 2.89 7.79
CA LYS A 13 15.16 1.46 7.49
C LYS A 13 13.71 1.00 7.29
N THR A 14 13.35 0.63 6.07
CA THR A 14 12.06 -0.01 5.76
C THR A 14 12.16 -1.52 5.94
N PHE A 15 11.15 -2.13 6.56
CA PHE A 15 11.04 -3.57 6.71
C PHE A 15 9.96 -4.10 5.78
N SER A 16 10.29 -5.12 4.99
CA SER A 16 9.32 -5.87 4.19
C SER A 16 8.92 -7.14 4.95
N VAL A 17 7.63 -7.46 4.96
CA VAL A 17 7.07 -8.67 5.56
C VAL A 17 6.19 -9.38 4.53
N GLY A 18 6.26 -10.71 4.49
CA GLY A 18 5.61 -11.50 3.45
C GLY A 18 6.43 -11.56 2.14
N PRO A 19 5.81 -11.90 0.99
CA PRO A 19 4.37 -12.12 0.80
C PRO A 19 3.85 -13.38 1.49
N TYR A 20 2.54 -13.41 1.78
CA TYR A 20 1.84 -14.58 2.32
C TYR A 20 0.80 -15.07 1.32
N GLY A 21 0.82 -16.36 1.00
CA GLY A 21 -0.12 -16.95 0.03
C GLY A 21 0.54 -18.01 -0.85
N GLY A 22 -0.06 -18.26 -2.01
CA GLY A 22 0.49 -19.17 -3.02
C GLY A 22 1.66 -18.55 -3.81
N THR A 23 2.37 -19.39 -4.56
CA THR A 23 3.51 -19.00 -5.40
C THR A 23 3.13 -18.61 -6.83
N GLU A 24 1.85 -18.73 -7.18
CA GLU A 24 1.32 -18.47 -8.51
C GLU A 24 0.95 -17.00 -8.72
N GLY A 25 0.79 -16.61 -9.98
CA GLY A 25 0.35 -15.26 -10.37
C GLY A 25 1.49 -14.35 -10.83
N ARG A 26 1.17 -13.06 -10.99
CA ARG A 26 2.14 -12.03 -11.39
C ARG A 26 2.54 -11.22 -10.17
N ALA A 27 3.83 -11.26 -9.82
CA ALA A 27 4.38 -10.44 -8.73
C ALA A 27 4.24 -8.94 -9.03
N TRP A 28 4.01 -8.16 -7.99
CA TRP A 28 3.93 -6.69 -8.03
C TRP A 28 4.45 -6.12 -6.71
N ASP A 29 5.05 -4.93 -6.79
CA ASP A 29 5.49 -4.12 -5.65
C ASP A 29 5.36 -2.66 -6.10
N ASP A 30 4.44 -1.91 -5.50
CA ASP A 30 4.24 -0.48 -5.82
C ASP A 30 5.40 0.38 -5.27
N GLY A 31 6.24 -0.16 -4.38
CA GLY A 31 7.33 0.55 -3.74
C GLY A 31 6.91 1.27 -2.46
N ILE A 32 7.69 2.27 -2.06
CA ILE A 32 7.56 2.94 -0.77
C ILE A 32 6.90 4.31 -0.93
N TYR A 33 5.81 4.53 -0.18
CA TYR A 33 5.05 5.79 -0.17
C TYR A 33 4.93 6.34 1.25
N SER A 34 4.68 7.66 1.36
CA SER A 34 4.56 8.29 2.69
C SER A 34 3.27 7.92 3.42
N THR A 35 2.19 7.63 2.72
CA THR A 35 0.90 7.26 3.34
C THR A 35 0.03 6.46 2.38
N VAL A 36 -0.71 5.49 2.90
CA VAL A 36 -1.84 4.85 2.21
C VAL A 36 -3.11 5.61 2.57
N LYS A 37 -3.77 6.22 1.57
CA LYS A 37 -4.97 7.03 1.77
C LYS A 37 -6.25 6.22 1.63
N THR A 38 -6.29 5.32 0.66
CA THR A 38 -7.48 4.51 0.37
C THR A 38 -7.06 3.18 -0.23
N VAL A 39 -7.74 2.10 0.16
CA VAL A 39 -7.57 0.78 -0.42
C VAL A 39 -8.91 0.34 -1.00
N MET A 40 -8.92 -0.05 -2.27
CA MET A 40 -10.07 -0.64 -2.94
C MET A 40 -9.79 -2.12 -3.15
N ILE A 41 -10.73 -2.97 -2.74
CA ILE A 41 -10.63 -4.42 -2.85
C ILE A 41 -11.89 -4.91 -3.55
N CYS A 42 -11.72 -5.59 -4.68
CA CYS A 42 -12.79 -6.38 -5.29
C CYS A 42 -12.66 -7.82 -4.83
N HIS A 43 -13.76 -8.38 -4.34
CA HIS A 43 -13.77 -9.75 -3.85
C HIS A 43 -15.15 -10.39 -4.07
N ASP A 44 -15.17 -11.72 -3.96
CA ASP A 44 -16.39 -12.50 -3.85
C ASP A 44 -16.42 -13.29 -2.54
N ALA A 45 -17.23 -14.35 -2.47
CA ALA A 45 -17.35 -15.20 -1.30
C ALA A 45 -16.10 -16.08 -1.04
N PHE A 46 -15.21 -16.23 -2.01
CA PHE A 46 -14.11 -17.19 -1.99
C PHE A 46 -12.74 -16.51 -2.02
N CYS A 47 -12.60 -15.39 -2.72
CA CYS A 47 -11.29 -14.81 -2.98
C CYS A 47 -11.31 -13.29 -3.20
N ILE A 48 -10.14 -12.68 -3.00
CA ILE A 48 -9.85 -11.33 -3.47
C ILE A 48 -9.49 -11.43 -4.96
N ARG A 49 -10.18 -10.65 -5.80
CA ARG A 49 -9.97 -10.59 -7.24
C ARG A 49 -8.88 -9.60 -7.60
N TRP A 50 -9.03 -8.36 -7.16
CA TRP A 50 -8.04 -7.31 -7.39
C TRP A 50 -7.98 -6.32 -6.25
N ILE A 51 -6.82 -5.67 -6.14
CA ILE A 51 -6.55 -4.61 -5.17
C ILE A 51 -6.07 -3.37 -5.94
N ARG A 52 -6.52 -2.19 -5.50
CA ARG A 52 -5.99 -0.90 -5.97
C ARG A 52 -5.80 0.04 -4.79
N ILE A 53 -4.67 0.74 -4.75
CA ILE A 53 -4.29 1.55 -3.60
C ILE A 53 -4.09 2.99 -4.04
N GLN A 54 -4.64 3.93 -3.26
CA GLN A 54 -4.33 5.34 -3.36
C GLN A 54 -3.29 5.68 -2.31
N TYR A 55 -2.17 6.23 -2.76
CA TYR A 55 -1.07 6.67 -1.94
C TYR A 55 -0.99 8.20 -1.89
N VAL A 56 -0.34 8.70 -0.85
CA VAL A 56 0.21 10.06 -0.80
C VAL A 56 1.72 9.98 -0.96
N PHE A 57 2.27 10.77 -1.87
CA PHE A 57 3.72 10.98 -2.02
C PHE A 57 4.02 12.44 -2.33
N ALA A 58 4.96 13.03 -1.59
CA ALA A 58 5.30 14.45 -1.71
C ALA A 58 4.06 15.39 -1.69
N GLY A 59 3.08 15.06 -0.84
CA GLY A 59 1.83 15.83 -0.70
C GLY A 59 0.82 15.65 -1.84
N ARG A 60 1.06 14.76 -2.81
CA ARG A 60 0.16 14.49 -3.95
C ARG A 60 -0.44 13.08 -3.86
N LEU A 61 -1.64 12.92 -4.40
CA LEU A 61 -2.34 11.64 -4.48
C LEU A 61 -1.97 10.89 -5.75
N PHE A 62 -1.67 9.60 -5.60
CA PHE A 62 -1.37 8.69 -6.71
C PHE A 62 -2.18 7.41 -6.57
N TRP A 63 -2.77 6.95 -7.66
CA TRP A 63 -3.35 5.61 -7.73
C TRP A 63 -2.33 4.63 -8.28
N SER A 64 -2.20 3.46 -7.67
CA SER A 64 -1.49 2.35 -8.29
C SER A 64 -2.26 1.79 -9.49
N GLU A 65 -1.58 0.91 -10.22
CA GLU A 65 -2.20 -0.04 -11.14
C GLU A 65 -3.21 -0.91 -10.39
N ILE A 66 -4.12 -1.55 -11.14
CA ILE A 66 -4.99 -2.55 -10.53
C ILE A 66 -4.24 -3.88 -10.51
N HIS A 67 -4.02 -4.40 -9.31
CA HIS A 67 -3.31 -5.65 -9.10
C HIS A 67 -4.31 -6.80 -9.08
N GLY A 68 -4.51 -7.40 -10.26
CA GLY A 68 -5.42 -8.52 -10.48
C GLY A 68 -6.28 -8.34 -11.73
N PRO A 69 -7.06 -9.37 -12.10
CA PRO A 69 -7.95 -9.32 -13.25
C PRO A 69 -9.10 -8.33 -13.07
N THR A 70 -9.22 -7.35 -13.97
CA THR A 70 -10.24 -6.30 -13.95
C THR A 70 -11.57 -6.68 -14.61
N ASN A 71 -11.66 -7.86 -15.22
CA ASN A 71 -12.89 -8.35 -15.85
C ASN A 71 -13.93 -8.87 -14.83
N TYR A 72 -13.61 -8.83 -13.54
CA TYR A 72 -14.53 -9.11 -12.44
C TYR A 72 -15.03 -7.79 -11.85
N ASN A 73 -16.34 -7.55 -11.94
CA ASN A 73 -17.03 -6.43 -11.30
C ASN A 73 -17.85 -6.94 -10.10
N ASP A 74 -17.21 -7.74 -9.24
CA ASP A 74 -17.84 -8.30 -8.04
C ASP A 74 -18.08 -7.20 -6.98
N HIS A 75 -18.08 -7.56 -5.70
CA HIS A 75 -18.28 -6.60 -4.62
C HIS A 75 -16.99 -5.80 -4.40
N ILE A 76 -17.08 -4.48 -4.58
CA ILE A 76 -15.96 -3.56 -4.34
C ILE A 76 -16.16 -2.90 -2.98
N HIS A 77 -15.22 -3.17 -2.07
CA HIS A 77 -15.11 -2.46 -0.80
C HIS A 77 -14.03 -1.40 -0.87
N THR A 78 -14.36 -0.19 -0.41
CA THR A 78 -13.43 0.93 -0.29
C THR A 78 -13.16 1.20 1.18
N VAL A 79 -11.90 1.16 1.57
CA VAL A 79 -11.43 1.44 2.93
C VAL A 79 -10.63 2.73 2.90
N SER A 80 -11.11 3.73 3.64
CA SER A 80 -10.40 5.00 3.86
C SER A 80 -10.52 5.41 5.33
N PRO A 81 -9.53 6.10 5.91
CA PRO A 81 -9.67 6.65 7.25
C PRO A 81 -10.92 7.55 7.35
N ALA A 82 -11.70 7.40 8.40
CA ALA A 82 -12.80 8.32 8.69
C ALA A 82 -12.24 9.71 8.98
N THR A 83 -12.71 10.74 8.28
CA THR A 83 -12.39 12.13 8.62
C THR A 83 -13.21 12.51 9.84
N ILE A 84 -12.58 12.63 11.02
CA ILE A 84 -13.21 13.25 12.18
C ILE A 84 -13.23 14.76 11.92
N THR A 85 -14.37 15.31 11.49
CA THR A 85 -14.55 16.75 11.42
C THR A 85 -14.93 17.25 12.82
N LEU A 86 -14.01 17.95 13.49
CA LEU A 86 -14.36 18.77 14.63
C LEU A 86 -15.04 20.04 14.09
N SER A 87 -16.36 20.17 14.29
CA SER A 87 -17.06 21.44 14.05
C SER A 87 -16.64 22.45 15.13
N SER A 88 -16.21 23.65 14.71
CA SER A 88 -15.94 24.78 15.60
C SER A 88 -17.21 25.35 16.21
#